data_AF-A0A3L7QQM0-F1
#
_entry.id   AF-A0A3L7QQM0-F1
#
_cell.length_a   1.000
_cell.length_b   1.000
_cell.length_c   1.000
_cell.angle_alpha   90.00
_cell.angle_beta   90.00
_cell.angle_gamma   90.00
#
_symmetry.space_group_name_H-M   'P 1'
#
loop_
_entity.id
_entity.type
_entity.pdbx_description
1 polymer ?
#
loop_
_entity_poly.entity_id
_entity_poly.type
_entity_poly.pdbx_seq_one_letter_code
_entity_poly.pdbx_strand_id
1 'polypeptide(L)'
;RIIRYNTRWQFGVSRRAVVSIRKAIAQGRCRSIWIHRATPSGGYLMAGSRVPGSEQEDFARVVQLFNGQEYFACHDVLEGLWELAEESQRDFYQGLLHAAVSLFHYSEGNPTGARKMAGSTLEYLSGYGERHCGVDLKGLREGLAVCLAPLWQAGAVRPGDIPDRTSFPTLNWSLEDE
;
A
#
# COMPACT_ATOMS: atom_id res chain seq x y z
N ARG A 1 8.03 24.40 -7.91
CA ARG A 1 7.46 24.55 -6.55
C ARG A 1 7.57 23.18 -5.89
N ILE A 2 8.41 23.03 -4.88
CA ILE A 2 8.65 21.75 -4.18
C ILE A 2 7.51 21.56 -3.18
N ILE A 3 6.63 20.58 -3.41
CA ILE A 3 5.63 20.19 -2.41
C ILE A 3 6.33 19.28 -1.40
N ARG A 4 6.60 19.80 -0.20
CA ARG A 4 7.09 19.01 0.93
C ARG A 4 5.89 18.45 1.68
N TYR A 5 5.62 17.14 1.57
CA TYR A 5 4.65 16.48 2.46
C TYR A 5 5.31 16.17 3.80
N ASN A 6 5.01 17.02 4.79
CA ASN A 6 5.26 16.75 6.20
C ASN A 6 3.99 16.09 6.76
N THR A 7 4.02 14.78 7.04
CA THR A 7 2.95 14.14 7.81
C THR A 7 3.51 13.36 8.98
N ARG A 8 3.72 14.10 10.07
CA ARG A 8 3.79 13.59 11.44
C ARG A 8 2.48 12.86 11.78
N TRP A 9 2.53 11.54 11.92
CA TRP A 9 1.39 10.70 12.29
C TRP A 9 1.15 10.78 13.81
N GLN A 10 0.01 11.33 14.24
CA GLN A 10 -0.48 11.21 15.62
C GLN A 10 -1.84 10.49 15.65
N PHE A 11 -1.77 9.26 16.18
CA PHE A 11 -2.72 8.45 16.94
C PHE A 11 -4.24 8.52 16.70
N GLY A 12 -4.78 7.32 16.45
CA GLY A 12 -6.19 6.94 16.66
C GLY A 12 -6.44 5.44 16.47
N VAL A 13 -5.46 4.57 16.74
CA VAL A 13 -5.56 3.12 16.48
C VAL A 13 -6.18 2.41 17.69
N SER A 14 -7.24 1.63 17.46
CA SER A 14 -7.94 0.85 18.50
C SER A 14 -7.01 -0.18 19.16
N ARG A 15 -7.21 -0.44 20.46
CA ARG A 15 -6.44 -1.44 21.24
C ARG A 15 -6.44 -2.84 20.62
N ARG A 16 -7.44 -3.20 19.81
CA ARG A 16 -7.49 -4.47 19.04
C ARG A 16 -6.45 -4.52 17.91
N ALA A 17 -6.25 -3.43 17.18
CA ALA A 17 -5.23 -3.35 16.12
C ALA A 17 -3.81 -3.47 16.71
N VAL A 18 -3.59 -2.89 17.89
CA VAL A 18 -2.32 -3.06 18.64
C VAL A 18 -2.09 -4.52 19.05
N VAL A 19 -3.15 -5.28 19.35
CA VAL A 19 -3.05 -6.71 19.69
C VAL A 19 -2.74 -7.55 18.45
N SER A 20 -3.31 -7.27 17.27
CA SER A 20 -2.94 -7.93 16.01
C SER A 20 -1.47 -7.65 15.63
N ILE A 21 -1.03 -6.40 15.76
CA ILE A 21 0.36 -5.99 15.54
C ILE A 21 1.30 -6.70 16.52
N ARG A 22 0.95 -6.80 17.80
CA ARG A 22 1.73 -7.54 18.80
C ARG A 22 1.77 -9.05 18.54
N LYS A 23 0.70 -9.64 18.01
CA LYS A 23 0.64 -11.07 17.65
C LYS A 23 1.50 -11.38 16.42
N ALA A 24 1.58 -10.45 15.46
CA ALA A 24 2.49 -10.54 14.31
C ALA A 24 3.97 -10.39 14.73
N ILE A 25 4.27 -9.49 15.66
CA ILE A 25 5.62 -9.31 16.24
C ILE A 25 6.05 -10.53 17.07
N ALA A 26 5.17 -11.08 17.91
CA ALA A 26 5.49 -12.20 18.80
C ALA A 26 5.75 -13.54 18.08
N GLN A 27 5.32 -13.68 16.82
CA GLN A 27 5.54 -14.89 16.01
C GLN A 27 6.82 -14.83 15.15
N GLY A 28 7.70 -13.84 15.37
CA GLY A 28 8.97 -13.72 14.65
C GLY A 28 8.82 -13.40 13.15
N ARG A 29 7.62 -13.00 12.70
CA ARG A 29 7.30 -12.63 11.31
C ARG A 29 7.37 -11.12 11.05
N CYS A 30 7.90 -10.35 11.99
CA CYS A 30 7.91 -8.88 11.96
C CYS A 30 9.32 -8.36 12.29
N ARG A 31 9.98 -7.76 11.31
CA ARG A 31 11.11 -6.85 11.51
C ARG A 31 10.71 -5.50 10.95
N SER A 32 10.05 -4.68 11.76
CA SER A 32 9.74 -3.29 11.41
C SER A 32 10.63 -2.37 12.24
N ILE A 33 11.58 -1.69 11.60
CA ILE A 33 12.12 -0.42 12.07
C ILE A 33 11.48 0.68 11.22
N TRP A 34 10.69 1.50 11.89
CA TRP A 34 10.13 2.73 11.34
C TRP A 34 11.18 3.85 11.46
N ILE A 35 11.14 4.80 10.52
CA ILE A 35 11.87 6.08 10.51
C ILE A 35 13.33 5.97 10.03
N HIS A 36 13.56 6.14 8.72
CA HIS A 36 14.83 6.73 8.27
C HIS A 36 14.77 8.24 8.47
N ARG A 37 15.31 8.68 9.61
CA ARG A 37 15.79 10.05 9.79
C ARG A 37 17.08 10.15 8.97
N ALA A 38 17.13 11.02 7.97
CA ALA A 38 18.36 11.29 7.23
C ALA A 38 19.47 11.71 8.21
N THR A 39 20.54 10.92 8.30
CA THR A 39 21.78 11.33 8.96
C THR A 39 22.64 12.10 7.96
N PRO A 40 23.19 13.27 8.31
CA PRO A 40 24.12 14.00 7.46
C PRO A 40 25.52 13.38 7.64
N SER A 41 25.72 12.17 7.12
CA SER A 41 27.04 11.58 6.87
C SER A 41 26.82 10.31 6.07
N GLY A 42 27.27 10.31 4.82
CA GLY A 42 27.19 9.16 3.92
C GLY A 42 27.77 7.92 4.58
N GLY A 43 26.95 6.87 4.66
CA GLY A 43 27.31 5.58 5.21
C GLY A 43 26.11 4.64 5.18
N TYR A 44 25.95 3.92 4.07
CA TYR A 44 24.95 2.84 3.96
C TYR A 44 25.50 1.63 4.73
N LEU A 45 24.96 1.36 5.92
CA LEU A 45 25.17 0.08 6.60
C LEU A 45 23.88 -0.75 6.49
N MET A 46 24.04 -1.89 5.82
CA MET A 46 23.03 -2.84 5.40
C MET A 46 22.24 -3.42 6.58
N ALA A 47 20.93 -3.18 6.63
CA ALA A 47 20.01 -3.90 7.49
C ALA A 47 19.22 -4.92 6.65
N GLY A 48 19.66 -6.19 6.67
CA GLY A 48 18.91 -7.34 6.18
C GLY A 48 19.20 -7.72 4.73
N SER A 49 20.07 -8.70 4.53
CA SER A 49 20.43 -9.28 3.24
C SER A 49 19.26 -10.05 2.60
N ARG A 50 18.28 -9.35 2.03
CA ARG A 50 17.49 -9.90 0.93
C ARG A 50 18.21 -9.48 -0.34
N VAL A 51 18.72 -10.45 -1.10
CA VAL A 51 19.01 -10.21 -2.51
C VAL A 51 17.65 -9.88 -3.11
N PRO A 52 17.40 -8.65 -3.58
CA PRO A 52 16.14 -8.36 -4.27
C PRO A 52 15.99 -9.38 -5.39
N GLY A 53 14.76 -9.86 -5.62
CA GLY A 53 14.50 -10.51 -6.89
C GLY A 53 14.78 -9.50 -8.01
N SER A 54 14.77 -9.93 -9.26
CA SER A 54 14.58 -8.96 -10.33
C SER A 54 13.30 -8.14 -10.05
N GLU A 55 13.24 -6.89 -10.51
CA GLU A 55 12.06 -6.02 -10.35
C GLU A 55 10.76 -6.75 -10.76
N GLN A 56 10.84 -7.56 -11.81
CA GLN A 56 9.74 -8.39 -12.32
C GLN A 56 9.31 -9.49 -11.33
N GLU A 57 10.25 -10.15 -10.65
CA GLU A 57 9.95 -11.16 -9.63
C GLU A 57 9.31 -10.53 -8.38
N ASP A 58 9.83 -9.39 -7.92
CA ASP A 58 9.25 -8.67 -6.81
C ASP A 58 7.86 -8.11 -7.18
N PHE A 59 7.66 -7.64 -8.42
CA PHE A 59 6.34 -7.22 -8.88
C PHE A 59 5.35 -8.39 -8.99
N ALA A 60 5.78 -9.55 -9.50
CA ALA A 60 4.95 -10.76 -9.50
C ALA A 60 4.55 -11.15 -8.05
N ARG A 61 5.45 -10.94 -7.08
CA ARG A 61 5.17 -11.15 -5.66
C ARG A 61 4.15 -10.14 -5.12
N VAL A 62 4.22 -8.87 -5.52
CA VAL A 62 3.21 -7.85 -5.22
C VAL A 62 1.83 -8.32 -5.69
N VAL A 63 1.70 -8.75 -6.95
CA VAL A 63 0.44 -9.22 -7.53
C VAL A 63 -0.12 -10.40 -6.74
N GLN A 64 0.72 -11.39 -6.42
CA GLN A 64 0.31 -12.54 -5.63
C GLN A 64 -0.21 -12.14 -4.24
N LEU A 65 0.51 -11.27 -3.54
CA LEU A 65 0.15 -10.82 -2.19
C LEU A 65 -1.10 -9.94 -2.20
N PHE A 66 -1.21 -9.03 -3.17
CA PHE A 66 -2.39 -8.17 -3.33
C PHE A 66 -3.65 -8.99 -3.58
N ASN A 67 -3.57 -9.96 -4.49
CA ASN A 67 -4.70 -10.82 -4.85
C ASN A 67 -5.03 -11.87 -3.77
N GLY A 68 -4.03 -12.28 -2.98
CA GLY A 68 -4.22 -13.03 -1.74
C GLY A 68 -4.74 -12.18 -0.56
N GLN A 69 -4.95 -10.88 -0.78
CA GLN A 69 -5.38 -9.91 0.23
C GLN A 69 -4.42 -9.82 1.44
N GLU A 70 -3.15 -10.16 1.24
CA GLU A 70 -2.06 -10.01 2.20
C GLU A 70 -1.48 -8.59 2.10
N TYR A 71 -2.33 -7.58 2.24
CA TYR A 71 -1.99 -6.19 1.93
C TYR A 71 -0.82 -5.62 2.74
N PHE A 72 -0.63 -6.08 3.98
CA PHE A 72 0.52 -5.66 4.80
C PHE A 72 1.85 -6.22 4.26
N ALA A 73 1.89 -7.49 3.85
CA ALA A 73 3.08 -8.06 3.21
C ALA A 73 3.29 -7.48 1.81
N CYS A 74 2.21 -7.17 1.09
CA CYS A 74 2.25 -6.49 -0.20
C CYS A 74 2.90 -5.10 -0.09
N HIS A 75 2.53 -4.33 0.96
CA HIS A 75 3.16 -3.06 1.29
C HIS A 75 4.69 -3.17 1.40
N ASP A 76 5.20 -4.16 2.13
CA ASP A 76 6.65 -4.30 2.36
C ASP A 76 7.42 -4.56 1.06
N VAL A 77 6.83 -5.30 0.11
CA VAL A 77 7.45 -5.51 -1.21
C VAL A 77 7.37 -4.24 -2.07
N LEU A 78 6.23 -3.55 -2.04
CA LEU A 78 6.05 -2.28 -2.77
C LEU A 78 6.96 -1.17 -2.24
N GLU A 79 7.24 -1.12 -0.94
CA GLU A 79 8.18 -0.16 -0.35
C GLU A 79 9.59 -0.38 -0.90
N GLY A 80 10.05 -1.64 -0.99
CA GLY A 80 11.34 -1.97 -1.60
C GLY A 80 11.43 -1.57 -3.08
N LEU A 81 10.37 -1.82 -3.86
CA LEU A 81 10.30 -1.37 -5.25
C LEU A 81 10.32 0.16 -5.36
N TRP A 82 9.57 0.86 -4.51
CA TRP A 82 9.51 2.32 -4.47
C TRP A 82 10.86 2.96 -4.09
N GLU A 83 11.59 2.39 -3.13
CA GLU A 83 12.90 2.88 -2.71
C GLU A 83 13.93 2.81 -3.84
N LEU A 84 13.86 1.75 -4.64
CA LEU A 84 14.77 1.49 -5.77
C LEU A 84 14.31 2.13 -7.08
N ALA A 85 13.06 2.57 -7.17
CA ALA A 85 12.47 3.13 -8.39
C ALA A 85 13.14 4.43 -8.84
N GLU A 86 13.19 4.59 -10.17
CA GLU A 86 13.51 5.88 -10.78
C GLU A 86 12.46 6.94 -10.44
N GLU A 87 12.85 8.21 -10.50
CA GLU A 87 11.96 9.34 -10.15
C GLU A 87 10.66 9.35 -10.98
N SER A 88 10.71 8.92 -12.24
CA SER A 88 9.56 8.81 -13.15
C SER A 88 8.53 7.75 -12.73
N GLN A 89 8.96 6.72 -11.98
CA GLN A 89 8.12 5.60 -11.55
C GLN A 89 7.75 5.65 -10.06
N ARG A 90 8.33 6.57 -9.28
CA ARG A 90 8.04 6.68 -7.84
C ARG A 90 6.58 6.91 -7.54
N ASP A 91 5.91 7.78 -8.28
CA ASP A 91 4.48 8.05 -8.06
C ASP A 91 3.62 6.81 -8.37
N PHE A 92 3.97 6.04 -9.40
CA PHE A 92 3.30 4.77 -9.71
C PHE A 92 3.39 3.77 -8.54
N TYR A 93 4.60 3.50 -8.04
CA TYR A 93 4.79 2.58 -6.92
C TYR A 93 4.15 3.10 -5.63
N GLN A 94 4.24 4.41 -5.37
CA GLN A 94 3.57 5.05 -4.23
C GLN A 94 2.05 4.90 -4.30
N GLY A 95 1.47 5.01 -5.50
CA GLY A 95 0.05 4.80 -5.75
C GLY A 95 -0.39 3.37 -5.41
N LEU A 96 0.33 2.35 -5.91
CA LEU A 96 0.06 0.95 -5.60
C LEU A 96 0.24 0.64 -4.11
N LEU A 97 1.27 1.21 -3.48
CA LEU A 97 1.53 1.09 -2.04
C LEU A 97 0.34 1.64 -1.25
N HIS A 98 -0.12 2.85 -1.57
CA HIS A 98 -1.29 3.44 -0.91
C HIS A 98 -2.58 2.66 -1.19
N ALA A 99 -2.73 2.03 -2.35
CA ALA A 99 -3.87 1.16 -2.64
C ALA A 99 -3.91 -0.02 -1.66
N ALA A 100 -2.77 -0.72 -1.49
CA ALA A 100 -2.65 -1.83 -0.54
C ALA A 100 -2.94 -1.36 0.91
N VAL A 101 -2.37 -0.24 1.34
CA VAL A 101 -2.58 0.30 2.70
C VAL A 101 -4.03 0.75 2.91
N SER A 102 -4.69 1.31 1.90
CA SER A 102 -6.10 1.69 1.96
C SER A 102 -6.98 0.48 2.21
N LEU A 103 -6.78 -0.59 1.43
CA LEU A 103 -7.52 -1.86 1.57
C LEU A 103 -7.22 -2.55 2.90
N PHE A 104 -5.97 -2.52 3.37
CA PHE A 104 -5.60 -3.01 4.70
C PHE A 104 -6.37 -2.29 5.81
N HIS A 105 -6.39 -0.96 5.77
CA HIS A 105 -7.15 -0.19 6.75
C HIS A 105 -8.64 -0.47 6.68
N TYR A 106 -9.19 -0.63 5.47
CA TYR A 106 -10.59 -0.95 5.32
C TYR A 106 -10.91 -2.34 5.90
N SER A 107 -10.08 -3.35 5.63
CA SER A 107 -10.24 -4.71 6.16
C SER A 107 -10.09 -4.80 7.68
N GLU A 108 -9.39 -3.86 8.32
CA GLU A 108 -9.24 -3.80 9.79
C GLU A 108 -10.28 -2.90 10.47
N GLY A 109 -11.28 -2.41 9.73
CA GLY A 109 -12.32 -1.53 10.26
C GLY A 109 -11.81 -0.13 10.64
N ASN A 110 -10.80 0.36 9.92
CA ASN A 110 -10.29 1.73 10.03
C ASN A 110 -10.70 2.59 8.83
N PRO A 111 -11.96 3.07 8.76
CA PRO A 111 -12.46 3.85 7.64
C PRO A 111 -11.78 5.21 7.48
N THR A 112 -11.23 5.79 8.55
CA THR A 112 -10.48 7.05 8.47
C THR A 112 -9.13 6.86 7.79
N GLY A 113 -8.38 5.81 8.17
CA GLY A 113 -7.13 5.45 7.51
C GLY A 113 -7.35 5.06 6.05
N ALA A 114 -8.39 4.27 5.77
CA ALA A 114 -8.74 3.83 4.43
C ALA A 114 -9.01 5.01 3.50
N ARG A 115 -9.85 5.97 3.92
CA ARG A 115 -10.16 7.19 3.14
C ARG A 115 -8.94 8.03 2.81
N LYS A 116 -8.07 8.24 3.80
CA LYS A 116 -6.85 9.04 3.62
C LYS A 116 -5.98 8.44 2.52
N MET A 117 -5.74 7.13 2.58
CA MET A 117 -4.89 6.45 1.60
C MET A 117 -5.57 6.29 0.24
N ALA A 118 -6.89 6.12 0.21
CA ALA A 118 -7.65 6.03 -1.04
C ALA A 118 -7.56 7.34 -1.84
N GLY A 119 -7.71 8.50 -1.18
CA GLY A 119 -7.55 9.80 -1.83
C GLY A 119 -6.17 9.97 -2.45
N SER A 120 -5.10 9.66 -1.70
CA SER A 120 -3.73 9.73 -2.20
C SER A 120 -3.44 8.72 -3.31
N THR A 121 -4.00 7.50 -3.24
CA THR A 121 -3.87 6.49 -4.30
C THR A 121 -4.34 7.04 -5.65
N LEU A 122 -5.53 7.65 -5.67
CA LEU A 122 -6.10 8.22 -6.88
C LEU A 122 -5.29 9.41 -7.40
N GLU A 123 -4.74 10.24 -6.51
CA GLU A 123 -3.87 11.36 -6.87
C GLU A 123 -2.60 10.85 -7.58
N TYR A 124 -1.87 9.91 -6.97
CA TYR A 124 -0.64 9.33 -7.55
C TYR A 124 -0.90 8.62 -8.88
N LEU A 125 -2.01 7.88 -8.98
CA LEU A 125 -2.31 7.10 -10.19
C LEU A 125 -3.03 7.90 -11.29
N SER A 126 -3.37 9.18 -11.05
CA SER A 126 -4.14 10.00 -12.01
C SER A 126 -3.38 10.37 -13.27
N GLY A 127 -2.05 10.48 -13.18
CA GLY A 127 -1.17 10.84 -14.32
C GLY A 127 -0.89 9.70 -15.29
N TYR A 128 -1.30 8.47 -14.95
CA TYR A 128 -1.02 7.27 -15.74
C TYR A 128 -2.25 6.82 -16.54
N GLY A 129 -2.01 6.26 -17.73
CA GLY A 129 -3.05 5.77 -18.64
C GLY A 129 -3.89 4.60 -18.08
N GLU A 130 -4.70 3.98 -18.94
CA GLU A 130 -5.49 2.80 -18.54
C GLU A 130 -4.61 1.61 -18.17
N ARG A 131 -3.47 1.46 -18.85
CA ARG A 131 -2.38 0.54 -18.50
C ARG A 131 -1.08 1.29 -18.24
N HIS A 132 -0.27 0.77 -17.31
CA HIS A 132 1.09 1.24 -17.07
C HIS A 132 1.94 0.13 -16.44
N CYS A 133 3.16 -0.09 -16.96
CA CYS A 133 4.06 -1.15 -16.51
C CYS A 133 3.38 -2.53 -16.44
N GLY A 134 2.53 -2.85 -17.44
CA GLY A 134 1.77 -4.10 -17.50
C GLY A 134 0.55 -4.18 -16.57
N VAL A 135 0.32 -3.19 -15.71
CA VAL A 135 -0.82 -3.17 -14.78
C VAL A 135 -2.05 -2.57 -15.45
N ASP A 136 -3.20 -3.24 -15.29
CA ASP A 136 -4.52 -2.68 -15.59
C ASP A 136 -4.93 -1.67 -14.50
N LEU A 137 -4.49 -0.43 -14.67
CA LEU A 137 -4.80 0.66 -13.75
C LEU A 137 -6.26 1.10 -13.82
N LYS A 138 -6.92 0.91 -14.96
CA LYS A 138 -8.36 1.16 -15.09
C LYS A 138 -9.14 0.23 -14.17
N GLY A 139 -8.96 -1.08 -14.32
CA GLY A 139 -9.63 -2.09 -13.49
C GLY A 139 -9.33 -1.90 -12.01
N LEU A 140 -8.08 -1.60 -11.66
CA LEU A 140 -7.72 -1.28 -10.27
C LEU A 140 -8.46 -0.04 -9.74
N ARG A 141 -8.47 1.08 -10.49
CA ARG A 141 -9.13 2.32 -10.06
C ARG A 141 -10.65 2.14 -9.94
N GLU A 142 -11.28 1.47 -10.89
CA GLU A 142 -12.72 1.17 -10.87
C GLU A 142 -13.06 0.27 -9.68
N GLY A 143 -12.29 -0.80 -9.48
CA GLY A 143 -12.49 -1.72 -8.36
C GLY A 143 -12.29 -1.06 -7.00
N LEU A 144 -11.27 -0.20 -6.85
CA LEU A 144 -11.07 0.61 -5.65
C LEU A 144 -12.25 1.57 -5.43
N ALA A 145 -12.71 2.24 -6.47
CA ALA A 145 -13.83 3.18 -6.37
C ALA A 145 -15.12 2.47 -5.90
N VAL A 146 -15.45 1.31 -6.47
CA VAL A 146 -16.61 0.50 -6.06
C VAL A 146 -16.45 -0.01 -4.63
N CYS A 147 -15.33 -0.66 -4.33
CA CYS A 147 -15.06 -1.28 -3.03
C CYS A 147 -15.08 -0.25 -1.89
N LEU A 148 -14.55 0.95 -2.13
CA LEU A 148 -14.37 1.96 -1.10
C LEU A 148 -15.51 2.99 -1.07
N ALA A 149 -16.43 3.00 -2.05
CA ALA A 149 -17.56 3.93 -2.13
C ALA A 149 -18.33 4.12 -0.80
N PRO A 150 -18.58 3.07 0.02
CA PRO A 150 -19.27 3.25 1.30
C PRO A 150 -18.57 4.21 2.27
N LEU A 151 -17.25 4.39 2.17
CA LEU A 151 -16.50 5.27 3.05
C LEU A 151 -16.88 6.76 2.92
N TRP A 152 -17.43 7.17 1.78
CA TRP A 152 -17.88 8.54 1.53
C TRP A 152 -19.36 8.77 1.86
N GLN A 153 -20.09 7.70 2.23
CA GLN A 153 -21.50 7.80 2.60
C GLN A 153 -21.65 8.03 4.10
N ALA A 154 -22.35 9.10 4.49
CA ALA A 154 -22.52 9.46 5.89
C ALA A 154 -23.20 8.34 6.68
N GLY A 155 -22.50 7.82 7.71
CA GLY A 155 -23.02 6.79 8.60
C GLY A 155 -23.00 5.35 8.06
N ALA A 156 -22.53 5.13 6.82
CA ALA A 156 -22.51 3.80 6.19
C ALA A 156 -21.44 2.86 6.74
N VAL A 157 -20.29 3.39 7.16
CA VAL A 157 -19.19 2.61 7.76
C VAL A 157 -18.75 3.26 9.06
N ARG A 158 -18.80 2.51 10.16
CA ARG A 158 -18.36 2.93 11.48
C ARG A 158 -16.97 2.36 11.79
N PRO A 159 -16.18 3.04 12.64
CA PRO A 159 -14.93 2.45 13.13
C PRO A 159 -15.17 1.10 13.81
N GLY A 160 -14.43 0.07 13.38
CA GLY A 160 -14.56 -1.31 13.83
C GLY A 160 -15.45 -2.19 12.95
N ASP A 161 -16.20 -1.63 11.99
CA ASP A 161 -16.95 -2.42 11.01
C ASP A 161 -15.98 -3.09 10.05
N ILE A 162 -16.04 -4.43 9.98
CA ILE A 162 -15.19 -5.22 9.08
C ILE A 162 -15.99 -5.52 7.81
N PRO A 163 -15.56 -5.05 6.63
CA PRO A 163 -16.26 -5.31 5.38
C PRO A 163 -16.07 -6.77 4.94
N ASP A 164 -17.00 -7.26 4.14
CA ASP A 164 -16.74 -8.47 3.35
C ASP A 164 -15.64 -8.16 2.34
N ARG A 165 -14.63 -9.04 2.28
CA ARG A 165 -13.46 -8.87 1.44
C ARG A 165 -13.60 -9.55 0.08
N THR A 166 -14.70 -10.28 -0.16
CA THR A 166 -14.97 -10.93 -1.46
C THR A 166 -15.07 -9.93 -2.62
N SER A 167 -15.45 -8.69 -2.32
CA SER A 167 -15.59 -7.60 -3.31
C SER A 167 -14.34 -6.72 -3.43
N PHE A 168 -13.23 -7.06 -2.78
CA PHE A 168 -12.02 -6.27 -2.87
C PHE A 168 -11.37 -6.45 -4.25
N PRO A 169 -10.81 -5.39 -4.84
CA PRO A 169 -10.24 -5.46 -6.18
C PRO A 169 -9.01 -6.37 -6.22
N THR A 170 -8.77 -6.94 -7.40
CA THR A 170 -7.52 -7.61 -7.73
C THR A 170 -6.61 -6.68 -8.52
N LEU A 171 -5.32 -6.93 -8.45
CA LEU A 171 -4.29 -6.31 -9.28
C LEU A 171 -4.03 -7.22 -10.47
N ASN A 172 -4.50 -6.81 -11.65
CA ASN A 172 -4.23 -7.53 -12.90
C ASN A 172 -2.95 -6.99 -13.52
N TRP A 173 -2.04 -7.89 -13.89
CA TRP A 173 -0.72 -7.57 -14.42
C TRP A 173 -0.33 -8.57 -15.51
N SER A 174 0.15 -8.08 -16.65
CA SER A 174 0.70 -8.86 -17.76
C SER A 174 1.99 -8.23 -18.26
N LEU A 175 2.97 -9.04 -18.67
CA LEU A 175 4.22 -8.53 -19.27
C LEU A 175 4.03 -8.00 -20.69
N GLU A 176 2.88 -8.29 -21.30
CA GLU A 176 2.54 -7.91 -22.67
C GLU A 176 1.52 -6.75 -22.62
N ASP A 177 1.88 -5.64 -23.27
CA ASP A 177 0.97 -4.54 -23.63
C ASP A 177 0.19 -4.95 -24.91
N GLU A 178 -0.69 -5.95 -24.79
CA GLU A 178 -1.71 -6.22 -25.84
C GLU A 178 -2.98 -5.38 -25.62
#